data_AF-A0A967YF43-F1
#
_entry.id   AF-A0A967YF43-F1
#
_cell.length_a   1.000
_cell.length_b   1.000
_cell.length_c   1.000
_cell.angle_alpha   90.00
_cell.angle_beta   90.00
_cell.angle_gamma   90.00
#
_symmetry.space_group_name_H-M   'P 1'
#
loop_
_entity.id
_entity.type
_entity.pdbx_description
1 polymer ?
#
loop_
_entity_poly.entity_id
_entity_poly.type
_entity_poly.pdbx_seq_one_letter_code
_entity_poly.pdbx_strand_id
1 'polypeptide(L)' 'GAKIKTVSRPQDNDWTAALLDSIDDNTAVVAVGVCHWTDGSIIDMAKLGHRCRQVQAALVIDATQSLGALPFSVPEVQPD' A
#
# COMPACT_ATOMS: atom_id res chain seq x y z
N GLY A 1 -0.64 -3.36 -22.95
CA GLY A 1 0.54 -2.97 -22.15
C GLY A 1 0.06 -2.38 -20.84
N ALA A 2 0.90 -2.35 -19.80
CA ALA A 2 0.57 -1.75 -18.51
C ALA A 2 1.13 -0.32 -18.37
N LYS A 3 0.52 0.50 -17.52
CA LYS A 3 1.00 1.84 -17.15
C LYS A 3 1.37 1.85 -15.68
N ILE A 4 2.56 2.37 -15.36
CA ILE A 4 2.97 2.60 -13.98
C ILE A 4 2.43 3.97 -13.54
N LYS A 5 1.74 4.00 -12.40
CA LYS A 5 1.31 5.21 -11.71
C LYS A 5 2.05 5.27 -10.37
N THR A 6 2.82 6.32 -10.17
CA THR A 6 3.49 6.59 -8.89
C THR A 6 2.69 7.64 -8.12
N VAL A 7 2.58 7.45 -6.80
CA VAL A 7 1.92 8.40 -5.92
C VAL A 7 2.96 9.39 -5.39
N SER A 8 2.70 10.68 -5.59
CA SER A 8 3.56 11.74 -5.06
C SER A 8 3.39 11.89 -3.54
N ARG A 9 4.42 12.40 -2.87
CA ARG A 9 4.37 12.66 -1.42
C ARG A 9 3.20 13.61 -1.09
N PRO A 10 2.28 13.20 -0.19
CA PRO A 10 1.18 14.06 0.22
C PRO A 10 1.66 15.19 1.15
N GLN A 11 1.00 16.34 1.11
CA GLN A 11 1.40 17.53 1.88
C GLN A 11 1.20 17.37 3.39
N ASP A 12 0.20 16.59 3.79
CA ASP A 12 -0.14 16.27 5.17
C ASP A 12 0.58 15.00 5.69
N ASN A 13 1.43 14.38 4.85
CA ASN A 13 2.07 13.08 5.08
C ASN A 13 1.10 11.90 5.25
N ASP A 14 -0.18 12.02 4.89
CA ASP A 14 -1.11 10.89 4.89
C ASP A 14 -0.94 10.05 3.62
N TRP A 15 0.09 9.18 3.65
CA TRP A 15 0.35 8.23 2.58
C TRP A 15 -0.79 7.24 2.37
N THR A 16 -1.55 6.92 3.42
CA THR A 16 -2.66 5.98 3.31
C THR A 16 -3.75 6.58 2.42
N ALA A 17 -4.20 7.80 2.72
CA ALA A 17 -5.20 8.49 1.92
C ALA A 17 -4.75 8.65 0.46
N ALA A 18 -3.51 9.11 0.25
CA ALA A 18 -2.96 9.32 -1.09
C ALA A 18 -2.91 8.02 -1.93
N LEU A 19 -2.59 6.88 -1.31
CA LEU A 19 -2.60 5.59 -1.99
C LEU A 19 -4.03 5.13 -2.30
N LEU A 20 -4.96 5.25 -1.35
CA LEU A 20 -6.35 4.85 -1.53
C LEU A 20 -7.02 5.62 -2.68
N ASP A 21 -6.79 6.93 -2.76
CA ASP A 21 -7.31 7.79 -3.84
C ASP A 21 -6.72 7.48 -5.22
N SER A 22 -5.55 6.81 -5.23
CA SER A 22 -4.88 6.45 -6.47
C SER A 22 -5.36 5.13 -7.08
N ILE A 23 -6.04 4.30 -6.29
CA ILE A 23 -6.52 2.95 -6.66
C ILE A 23 -7.94 3.03 -7.21
N ASP A 24 -8.13 2.53 -8.42
CA ASP A 24 -9.41 2.50 -9.15
C ASP A 24 -9.64 1.13 -9.81
N ASP A 25 -10.79 0.96 -10.48
CA ASP A 25 -11.20 -0.29 -11.13
C ASP A 25 -10.28 -0.72 -12.29
N ASN A 26 -9.34 0.15 -12.70
CA ASN A 26 -8.35 -0.15 -13.73
C ASN A 26 -7.00 -0.58 -13.13
N THR A 27 -6.91 -0.67 -11.80
CA THR A 27 -5.70 -1.04 -11.07
C THR A 27 -5.59 -2.56 -11.00
N ALA A 28 -4.54 -3.11 -11.61
CA ALA A 28 -4.29 -4.56 -11.58
C ALA A 28 -3.40 -4.98 -10.39
N VAL A 29 -2.44 -4.15 -10.00
CA VAL A 29 -1.46 -4.47 -8.95
C VAL A 29 -1.11 -3.19 -8.18
N VAL A 30 -1.02 -3.32 -6.85
CA VAL A 30 -0.48 -2.32 -5.94
C VAL A 30 0.78 -2.91 -5.30
N ALA A 31 1.92 -2.27 -5.52
CA ALA A 31 3.20 -2.66 -4.92
C ALA A 31 3.68 -1.54 -3.99
N VAL A 32 3.79 -1.81 -2.69
CA VAL A 32 4.05 -0.77 -1.69
C VAL A 32 4.85 -1.31 -0.50
N GLY A 33 5.62 -0.45 0.17
CA GLY A 33 6.22 -0.76 1.47
C GLY A 33 5.24 -0.55 2.63
N VAL A 34 5.49 -1.18 3.78
CA VAL A 34 4.68 -0.95 5.01
C VAL A 34 4.90 0.46 5.58
N CYS A 35 6.07 1.03 5.34
CA CYS A 35 6.43 2.40 5.72
C CYS A 35 7.14 3.13 4.58
N HIS A 36 7.08 4.46 4.61
CA HIS A 36 7.81 5.30 3.67
C HIS A 36 9.30 5.30 4.01
N TRP A 37 10.13 4.89 3.06
CA TRP A 37 11.55 4.58 3.29
C TRP A 37 12.40 5.75 3.83
N THR A 38 12.04 6.99 3.52
CA THR A 38 12.85 8.17 3.90
C THR A 38 12.58 8.64 5.33
N ASP A 39 11.35 8.50 5.82
CA ASP A 39 10.90 9.12 7.09
C ASP A 39 10.13 8.18 8.02
N GLY A 40 9.92 6.93 7.61
CA GLY A 40 9.26 5.91 8.43
C GLY A 40 7.75 6.09 8.56
N SER A 41 7.11 7.00 7.81
CA SER A 41 5.66 7.20 7.83
C SER A 41 4.94 5.88 7.56
N ILE A 42 4.05 5.46 8.47
CA ILE A 42 3.37 4.17 8.39
C ILE A 42 2.16 4.27 7.46
N ILE A 43 1.97 3.26 6.62
CA ILE A 43 0.78 3.14 5.77
C ILE A 43 -0.14 2.09 6.40
N ASP A 44 -1.44 2.38 6.45
CA ASP A 44 -2.46 1.45 6.95
C ASP A 44 -2.68 0.32 5.93
N MET A 45 -1.93 -0.76 6.10
CA MET A 45 -1.97 -1.94 5.23
C MET A 45 -3.33 -2.63 5.21
N ALA A 46 -4.09 -2.56 6.31
CA ALA A 46 -5.41 -3.19 6.38
C ALA A 46 -6.42 -2.46 5.49
N LYS A 47 -6.44 -1.12 5.54
CA LYS A 47 -7.26 -0.30 4.62
C LYS A 47 -6.86 -0.50 3.17
N LEU A 48 -5.55 -0.56 2.90
CA LEU A 48 -5.05 -0.75 1.55
C LEU A 48 -5.45 -2.12 0.99
N GLY A 49 -5.27 -3.19 1.77
CA GLY A 49 -5.72 -4.54 1.39
C GLY A 49 -7.22 -4.58 1.11
N HIS A 50 -8.04 -3.92 1.95
CA HIS A 50 -9.48 -3.85 1.69
C HIS A 50 -9.79 -3.16 0.36
N ARG A 51 -9.13 -2.03 0.07
CA ARG A 51 -9.32 -1.29 -1.19
C ARG A 51 -8.87 -2.10 -2.41
N CYS A 52 -7.73 -2.77 -2.35
CA CYS A 52 -7.25 -3.64 -3.42
C CYS A 52 -8.26 -4.75 -3.73
N ARG A 53 -8.80 -5.41 -2.70
CA ARG A 53 -9.83 -6.45 -2.87
C ARG A 53 -11.12 -5.92 -3.49
N GLN A 54 -11.57 -4.72 -3.10
CA GLN A 54 -12.77 -4.10 -3.68
C GLN A 54 -12.66 -3.90 -5.19
N VAL A 55 -11.46 -3.59 -5.70
CA VAL A 55 -11.22 -3.36 -7.13
C VAL A 55 -10.56 -4.55 -7.83
N GLN A 56 -10.42 -5.68 -7.13
CA GLN A 56 -9.77 -6.91 -7.62
C GLN A 56 -8.29 -6.69 -8.05
N ALA A 57 -7.60 -5.75 -7.42
CA ALA A 57 -6.16 -5.56 -7.57
C ALA A 57 -5.38 -6.50 -6.66
N ALA A 58 -4.27 -7.03 -7.14
CA ALA A 58 -3.31 -7.75 -6.29
C ALA A 58 -2.53 -6.77 -5.40
N LEU A 59 -2.27 -7.13 -4.15
CA LEU A 59 -1.47 -6.37 -3.19
C LEU A 59 -0.14 -7.07 -2.91
N VAL A 60 0.96 -6.46 -3.36
CA VAL A 60 2.34 -6.92 -3.12
C VAL A 60 3.01 -5.98 -2.12
N ILE A 61 3.58 -6.55 -1.05
CA ILE A 61 4.16 -5.78 0.04
C ILE A 61 5.68 -5.95 0.07
N ASP A 62 6.41 -4.83 0.01
CA ASP A 62 7.83 -4.78 0.36
C ASP A 62 7.98 -4.61 1.88
N ALA A 63 8.33 -5.71 2.54
CA ALA A 63 8.49 -5.74 3.98
C ALA A 63 9.95 -5.53 4.45
N THR A 64 10.87 -5.12 3.56
CA THR A 64 12.31 -5.06 3.85
C THR A 64 12.66 -4.20 5.08
N GLN A 65 11.95 -3.09 5.29
CA GLN A 65 12.20 -2.17 6.42
C GLN A 65 11.29 -2.40 7.62
N SER A 66 10.29 -3.29 7.51
CA SER A 66 9.27 -3.47 8.55
C SER A 66 9.26 -4.85 9.17
N LEU A 67 9.63 -5.90 8.42
CA LEU A 67 9.52 -7.27 8.89
C LEU A 67 10.50 -7.52 10.05
N GLY A 68 9.96 -7.90 11.21
CA GLY A 68 10.73 -8.08 12.44
C GLY A 68 10.96 -6.79 13.24
N ALA A 69 10.64 -5.62 12.68
CA ALA A 69 10.69 -4.33 13.37
C ALA A 69 9.30 -3.83 13.81
N LEU A 70 8.26 -4.12 13.02
CA LEU A 70 6.87 -3.75 13.29
C LEU A 70 5.97 -4.99 13.32
N PRO A 71 4.94 -5.01 14.17
CA PRO A 71 3.88 -6.01 14.08
C PRO A 71 3.23 -5.97 12.69
N PHE A 72 3.03 -7.14 12.08
CA PHE A 72 2.38 -7.27 10.79
C PHE A 72 1.46 -8.49 10.80
N SER A 73 0.18 -8.27 10.54
CA SER A 73 -0.86 -9.31 10.55
C SER A 73 -1.23 -9.72 9.13
N VAL A 74 -0.70 -10.85 8.66
CA VAL A 74 -1.07 -11.43 7.35
C VAL A 74 -2.58 -11.66 7.23
N PRO A 75 -3.30 -12.19 8.24
CA PRO A 75 -4.75 -12.39 8.14
C PRO A 75 -5.56 -11.09 7.99
N GLU A 76 -5.10 -9.99 8.58
CA GLU A 76 -5.78 -8.69 8.49
C GLU A 76 -5.50 -8.02 7.14
N VAL A 77 -4.24 -8.04 6.70
CA VAL A 77 -3.81 -7.35 5.48
C VAL A 77 -4.19 -8.13 4.22
N GLN A 78 -4.02 -9.46 4.25
CA GLN A 78 -4.22 -10.40 3.13
C GLN A 78 -3.53 -9.94 1.83
N PRO A 79 -2.19 -9.91 1.81
CA PRO A 79 -1.42 -9.74 0.58
C PRO A 79 -1.51 -10.99 -0.32
N ASP A 80 -1.19 -10.83 -1.60
CA ASP A 80 -1.19 -11.87 -2.63
C ASP A 80 0.19 -12.52 -2.85
#